data_AF-A0A838U3X5-F1
#
_entry.id   AF-A0A838U3X5-F1
#
_cell.length_a   1.000
_cell.length_b   1.000
_cell.length_c   1.000
_cell.angle_alpha   90.00
_cell.angle_beta   90.00
_cell.angle_gamma   90.00
#
_symmetry.space_group_name_H-M   'P 1'
#
loop_
_entity.id
_entity.type
_entity.pdbx_description
1 polymer ?
#
loop_
_entity_poly.entity_id
_entity_poly.type
_entity_poly.pdbx_seq_one_letter_code
_entity_poly.pdbx_strand_id
1 'polypeptide(L)' 'MINKDELKSSAMINKDELKSSANEASSIMESPEEKKRRFLIEFENPFKCDKCNERFKKKKYLREHKAEVHAY' A
#
# COMPACT_ATOMS: atom_id res chain seq x y z
N MET A 1 11.19 -0.24 -44.93
CA MET A 1 12.29 -0.90 -44.21
C MET A 1 11.73 -1.39 -42.88
N ILE A 2 11.87 -2.68 -42.57
CA ILE A 2 11.57 -3.28 -41.25
C ILE A 2 12.91 -3.73 -40.67
N ASN A 3 13.11 -3.57 -39.35
CA ASN A 3 13.77 -4.49 -38.39
C ASN A 3 13.55 -3.87 -36.99
N LYS A 4 12.79 -4.44 -36.04
CA LYS A 4 12.94 -5.67 -35.23
C LYS A 4 14.11 -5.62 -34.21
N ASP A 5 13.75 -5.94 -32.97
CA ASP A 5 14.57 -6.22 -31.77
C ASP A 5 15.08 -4.95 -31.04
N GLU A 6 14.59 -4.61 -29.84
CA GLU A 6 14.91 -5.28 -28.57
C GLU A 6 13.73 -5.33 -27.58
N LEU A 7 13.44 -6.53 -27.09
CA LEU A 7 12.50 -6.85 -26.02
C LEU A 7 13.23 -6.92 -24.67
N LYS A 8 12.64 -6.32 -23.63
CA LYS A 8 12.81 -6.52 -22.14
C LYS A 8 13.02 -5.17 -21.43
N SER A 9 12.35 -4.77 -20.35
CA SER A 9 11.63 -5.46 -19.29
C SER A 9 10.83 -4.45 -18.44
N SER A 10 9.62 -4.83 -18.04
CA SER A 10 9.02 -4.64 -16.70
C SER A 10 8.59 -3.26 -16.17
N ALA A 11 7.35 -3.27 -15.66
CA ALA A 11 6.70 -2.38 -14.68
C ALA A 11 6.13 -1.04 -15.22
N MET A 12 4.88 -1.03 -15.70
CA MET A 12 3.63 -0.91 -14.92
C MET A 12 3.39 0.49 -14.33
N ILE A 13 2.65 1.29 -15.11
CA ILE A 13 1.57 2.23 -14.73
C ILE A 13 1.72 2.94 -13.36
N ASN A 14 1.92 4.26 -13.45
CA ASN A 14 1.81 5.23 -12.35
C ASN A 14 0.51 5.00 -11.59
N LYS A 15 0.63 4.59 -10.32
CA LYS A 15 -0.47 4.17 -9.44
C LYS A 15 -0.56 5.08 -8.22
N ASP A 16 -0.41 6.37 -8.46
CA ASP A 16 -0.79 7.42 -7.51
C ASP A 16 -2.08 8.01 -8.07
N GLU A 17 -3.17 7.76 -7.36
CA GLU A 17 -4.50 8.40 -7.43
C GLU A 17 -5.59 7.32 -7.27
N LEU A 18 -5.84 6.83 -6.04
CA LEU A 18 -7.17 6.34 -5.68
C LEU A 18 -7.40 6.48 -4.18
N LYS A 19 -8.00 7.63 -3.84
CA LYS A 19 -8.83 7.86 -2.65
C LYS A 19 -9.82 6.71 -2.46
N SER A 20 -9.79 6.01 -1.33
CA SER A 20 -10.93 5.20 -0.90
C SER A 20 -11.91 6.07 -0.10
N SER A 21 -12.69 6.85 -0.83
CA SER A 21 -14.06 7.19 -0.48
C SER A 21 -14.83 7.39 -1.77
N ALA A 22 -15.18 6.28 -2.41
CA ALA A 22 -16.41 6.10 -3.17
C ALA A 22 -16.47 4.66 -3.65
N ASN A 23 -17.67 4.09 -3.54
CA ASN A 23 -18.10 2.87 -4.21
C ASN A 23 -17.69 2.91 -5.68
N GLU A 24 -16.88 1.95 -6.11
CA GLU A 24 -16.90 1.46 -7.48
C GLU A 24 -16.99 -0.07 -7.36
N ALA A 25 -18.20 -0.57 -7.57
CA ALA A 25 -18.49 -1.99 -7.68
C ALA A 25 -17.88 -2.52 -9.00
N SER A 26 -16.56 -2.54 -9.07
CA SER A 26 -15.83 -3.34 -10.04
C SER A 26 -15.76 -4.74 -9.47
N SER A 27 -16.29 -5.72 -10.20
CA SER A 27 -16.20 -7.15 -9.89
C SER A 27 -14.73 -7.60 -9.84
N ILE A 28 -14.08 -7.33 -8.72
CA ILE A 28 -12.72 -7.77 -8.44
C ILE A 28 -12.87 -9.10 -7.73
N MET A 29 -12.36 -10.16 -8.36
CA MET A 29 -12.06 -11.42 -7.71
C MET A 29 -11.03 -11.13 -6.62
N GLU A 30 -11.49 -10.67 -5.47
CA GLU A 30 -10.62 -10.47 -4.33
C GLU A 30 -10.15 -11.84 -3.86
N SER A 31 -8.86 -12.08 -4.06
CA SER A 31 -8.23 -13.27 -3.52
C SER A 31 -8.43 -13.28 -2.00
N PRO A 32 -8.63 -14.46 -1.38
CA PRO A 32 -8.62 -14.59 0.07
C PRO A 32 -7.43 -13.89 0.74
N GLU A 33 -6.30 -13.80 0.05
CA GLU A 33 -5.11 -13.08 0.51
C GLU A 33 -5.30 -11.56 0.61
N GLU A 34 -6.00 -10.96 -0.34
CA GLU A 34 -6.27 -9.51 -0.34
C GLU A 34 -7.26 -9.15 0.77
N LYS A 35 -8.29 -9.97 0.96
CA LYS A 35 -9.22 -9.83 2.08
C LYS A 35 -8.49 -9.89 3.43
N LYS A 36 -7.56 -10.85 3.58
CA LYS A 36 -6.73 -10.95 4.78
C LYS A 36 -5.84 -9.72 4.96
N ARG A 37 -5.21 -9.22 3.90
CA ARG A 37 -4.39 -8.00 3.97
C ARG A 37 -5.20 -6.79 4.41
N ARG A 38 -6.42 -6.61 3.89
CA ARG A 38 -7.32 -5.53 4.32
C ARG A 38 -7.68 -5.66 5.79
N PHE A 39 -8.04 -6.85 6.25
CA PHE A 39 -8.33 -7.09 7.66
C PHE A 39 -7.13 -6.76 8.56
N LEU A 40 -5.92 -7.20 8.21
CA LEU A 40 -4.71 -6.89 8.97
C LEU A 40 -4.48 -5.37 9.06
N ILE A 41 -4.63 -4.67 7.93
CA ILE A 41 -4.49 -3.21 7.88
C ILE A 41 -5.55 -2.52 8.74
N GLU A 42 -6.80 -2.94 8.70
CA GLU A 42 -7.89 -2.23 9.38
C GLU A 42 -7.97 -2.54 10.88
N PHE A 43 -7.65 -3.77 11.29
CA PHE A 43 -7.88 -4.25 12.65
C PHE A 43 -6.58 -4.54 13.43
N GLU A 44 -5.57 -5.15 12.81
CA GLU A 44 -4.34 -5.55 13.52
C GLU A 44 -3.31 -4.42 13.60
N ASN A 45 -3.08 -3.68 12.50
CA ASN A 45 -2.10 -2.59 12.44
C ASN A 45 -2.58 -1.34 11.67
N PRO A 46 -3.65 -0.68 12.14
CA PRO A 46 -4.27 0.46 11.46
C PRO A 46 -3.42 1.71 11.37
N PHE A 47 -2.38 1.85 12.18
CA PHE A 47 -1.60 3.07 12.26
C PHE A 47 -0.35 2.98 11.40
N LYS A 48 -0.39 3.50 10.16
CA LYS A 48 0.78 3.59 9.26
C LYS A 48 1.64 4.81 9.60
N CYS A 49 2.96 4.68 9.52
CA CYS A 49 3.86 5.83 9.47
C CYS A 49 3.73 6.57 8.13
N ASP A 50 3.88 7.89 8.17
CA ASP A 50 3.86 8.78 7.01
C ASP A 50 5.26 8.92 6.37
N LYS A 51 6.32 8.73 7.17
CA LYS A 51 7.71 8.80 6.69
C LYS A 51 8.27 7.44 6.24
N CYS A 52 7.67 6.33 6.66
CA CYS A 52 8.08 4.97 6.27
C CYS A 52 6.87 4.03 6.10
N ASN A 53 7.11 2.77 5.70
CA ASN A 53 6.04 1.80 5.46
C ASN A 53 5.66 0.94 6.69
N GLU A 54 6.17 1.27 7.88
CA GLU A 54 5.81 0.55 9.10
C GLU A 54 4.37 0.83 9.53
N ARG A 55 3.74 -0.19 10.12
CA ARG A 55 2.36 -0.17 10.61
C ARG A 55 2.31 -0.68 12.03
N PHE A 56 1.53 -0.01 12.87
CA PHE A 56 1.45 -0.26 14.30
C PHE A 56 0.02 -0.58 14.72
N LYS A 57 -0.11 -1.44 15.75
CA LYS A 57 -1.38 -1.81 16.38
C LYS A 57 -1.99 -0.71 17.25
N LYS A 58 -1.19 0.26 17.71
CA LYS A 58 -1.64 1.37 18.58
C LYS A 58 -0.97 2.68 18.20
N LYS A 59 -1.69 3.80 18.34
CA LYS A 59 -1.18 5.16 18.11
C LYS A 59 0.06 5.48 18.95
N LYS A 60 0.14 5.00 20.20
CA LYS A 60 1.29 5.25 21.07
C LYS A 60 2.61 4.75 20.47
N TYR A 61 2.59 3.57 19.85
CA TYR A 61 3.78 2.98 19.23
C TYR A 61 4.18 3.74 17.97
N LEU A 62 3.20 4.22 17.20
CA LEU A 62 3.50 5.09 16.06
C LEU A 62 4.15 6.40 16.52
N ARG A 63 3.68 7.02 17.62
CA ARG A 63 4.28 8.26 18.15
C ARG A 63 5.71 8.05 18.62
N GLU A 64 5.94 6.98 19.37
CA GLU A 64 7.28 6.58 19.82
C GLU A 64 8.20 6.32 18.63
N HIS A 65 7.77 5.51 17.66
CA HIS A 65 8.51 5.28 16.42
C HIS A 65 8.86 6.59 15.71
N LYS A 66 7.91 7.52 15.59
CA LYS A 66 8.18 8.83 14.95
C LYS A 66 9.23 9.65 15.72
N ALA A 67 9.23 9.59 17.06
CA ALA A 67 10.19 10.30 17.88
C ALA A 67 11.59 9.67 17.80
N GLU A 68 11.69 8.35 17.89
CA GLU A 68 12.96 7.63 17.98
C GLU A 68 13.63 7.41 16.61
N VAL A 69 12.84 7.06 15.58
CA VAL A 69 13.36 6.69 14.24
C VAL A 69 13.41 7.87 13.30
N HIS A 70 12.47 8.80 13.44
CA HIS A 70 12.28 9.90 12.51
C HIS A 70 12.43 11.28 13.15
N ALA A 71 13.06 11.34 14.33
CA ALA A 71 13.45 12.52 15.11
C ALA A 71 12.90 13.81 14.51
N TYR A 72 11.74 14.22 15.01
CA TYR A 72 11.02 15.38 14.50
C TYR A 72 11.73 16.68 14.87
#